data_AF-A9GRS2-F1
#
_entry.id   AF-A9GRS2-F1
#
_cell.length_a   1.000
_cell.length_b   1.000
_cell.length_c   1.000
_cell.angle_alpha   90.00
_cell.angle_beta   90.00
_cell.angle_gamma   90.00
#
_symmetry.space_group_name_H-M   'P 1'
#
loop_
_entity.id
_entity.type
_entity.pdbx_description
1 polymer ?
#
loop_
_entity_poly.entity_id
_entity_poly.type
_entity_poly.pdbx_seq_one_letter_code
_entity_poly.pdbx_strand_id
1 'polypeptide(L)' 'MVDTKVASHLIELVAAIRLLGAEGIVAGIKPNVAQTMVALGLDLSTISTQRDLRAALSYCIRRMAPQPLQESRASVTAS' A
#
# COMPACT_ATOMS: atom_id res chain seq x y z
N MET A 1 -23.62 6.62 -10.37
CA MET A 1 -22.42 7.35 -10.87
C MET A 1 -21.51 7.86 -9.75
N VAL A 2 -21.86 7.73 -8.47
CA VAL A 2 -21.03 8.22 -7.36
C VAL A 2 -19.71 7.43 -7.26
N ASP A 3 -19.78 6.10 -7.38
CA ASP A 3 -18.59 5.23 -7.26
C ASP A 3 -17.52 5.51 -8.32
N THR A 4 -17.93 5.82 -9.55
CA THR A 4 -17.01 6.17 -10.65
C THR A 4 -16.24 7.46 -10.36
N LYS A 5 -16.90 8.50 -9.83
CA LYS A 5 -16.21 9.75 -9.45
C LYS A 5 -15.21 9.53 -8.32
N VAL A 6 -15.59 8.73 -7.31
CA VAL A 6 -14.69 8.37 -6.20
C VAL A 6 -13.48 7.59 -6.72
N ALA A 7 -13.68 6.61 -7.61
CA ALA A 7 -12.61 5.84 -8.22
C ALA A 7 -11.63 6.73 -9.02
N SER A 8 -12.14 7.63 -9.86
CA SER A 8 -11.31 8.57 -10.63
C SER A 8 -10.43 9.45 -9.73
N HIS A 9 -10.98 10.01 -8.65
CA HIS A 9 -10.18 10.81 -7.73
C HIS A 9 -9.12 10.00 -6.97
N LEU A 10 -9.43 8.74 -6.59
CA LEU A 10 -8.43 7.87 -5.98
C LEU A 10 -7.27 7.58 -6.93
N ILE A 11 -7.53 7.41 -8.23
CA ILE A 11 -6.51 7.23 -9.26
C ILE A 11 -5.61 8.47 -9.34
N GLU A 12 -6.19 9.67 -9.42
CA GLU A 12 -5.46 10.93 -9.46
C GLU A 12 -4.59 11.14 -8.22
N LEU A 13 -5.12 10.83 -7.03
CA LEU A 13 -4.37 10.93 -5.77
C LEU A 13 -3.18 9.97 -5.73
N VAL A 14 -3.35 8.72 -6.14
CA VAL A 14 -2.25 7.74 -6.18
C VAL A 14 -1.16 8.19 -7.15
N ALA A 15 -1.54 8.72 -8.32
CA ALA A 15 -0.58 9.27 -9.27
C ALA A 15 0.20 10.45 -8.67
N ALA A 16 -0.49 11.39 -8.02
CA ALA A 16 0.15 12.53 -7.37
C ALA A 16 1.13 12.11 -6.25
N ILE A 17 0.75 11.13 -5.42
CA ILE A 17 1.62 10.59 -4.35
C ILE A 17 2.91 9.99 -4.92
N ARG A 18 2.83 9.28 -6.06
CA ARG A 18 4.00 8.71 -6.74
C ARG A 18 4.95 9.79 -7.25
N LEU A 19 4.43 10.91 -7.75
CA LEU A 19 5.26 12.05 -8.17
C LEU A 19 6.06 12.66 -7.00
N LEU A 20 5.55 12.54 -5.77
CA LEU A 20 6.23 12.98 -4.55
C LEU A 20 7.27 11.98 -4.03
N GLY A 21 7.44 10.82 -4.68
CA GLY A 21 8.32 9.76 -4.21
C GLY A 21 7.82 9.03 -2.96
N ALA A 22 6.52 9.15 -2.67
CA ALA A 22 5.88 8.48 -1.54
C ALA A 22 5.05 7.28 -2.01
N GLU A 23 4.75 6.38 -1.08
CA GLU A 23 3.82 5.27 -1.30
C GLU A 23 2.54 5.50 -0.49
N GLY A 24 1.38 5.36 -1.15
CA GLY A 24 0.07 5.45 -0.52
C GLY A 24 -0.49 4.09 -0.14
N ILE A 25 -1.23 4.03 0.96
CA ILE A 25 -2.01 2.85 1.37
C ILE A 25 -3.48 3.22 1.38
N VAL A 26 -4.29 2.36 0.79
CA VAL A 26 -5.74 2.55 0.68
C VAL A 26 -6.45 1.66 1.70
N ALA A 27 -7.18 2.27 2.63
CA ALA A 27 -7.86 1.57 3.72
C ALA A 27 -9.38 1.56 3.55
N GLY A 28 -10.02 0.39 3.69
CA GLY A 28 -11.47 0.27 3.75
C GLY A 28 -12.21 0.58 2.45
N ILE A 29 -11.59 0.35 1.29
CA ILE A 29 -12.29 0.51 0.01
C ILE A 29 -13.40 -0.53 -0.14
N LYS A 30 -14.55 -0.05 -0.63
CA LYS A 30 -15.65 -0.92 -1.01
C LYS A 30 -15.26 -1.72 -2.26
N PRO A 31 -15.68 -3.00 -2.37
CA PRO A 31 -15.37 -3.83 -3.54
C PRO A 31 -15.79 -3.22 -4.88
N ASN A 32 -16.94 -2.52 -4.91
CA ASN A 32 -17.44 -1.87 -6.13
C ASN A 32 -16.52 -0.73 -6.62
N VAL A 33 -15.95 0.07 -5.70
CA VAL A 33 -15.00 1.14 -6.02
C VAL A 33 -13.70 0.53 -6.53
N ALA A 34 -13.19 -0.52 -5.87
CA ALA A 34 -12.00 -1.24 -6.30
C ALA A 34 -12.14 -1.80 -7.73
N GLN A 35 -13.27 -2.45 -8.03
CA GLN A 35 -13.57 -2.95 -9.38
C GLN A 35 -13.64 -1.81 -10.40
N THR A 36 -14.25 -0.69 -10.04
CA THR A 36 -14.31 0.49 -10.91
C THR A 36 -12.92 1.04 -11.20
N MET A 37 -12.03 1.10 -10.21
CA MET A 37 -10.64 1.54 -10.39
C MET A 37 -9.89 0.63 -11.37
N VAL A 38 -10.04 -0.69 -11.25
CA VAL A 38 -9.46 -1.66 -12.19
C VAL A 38 -10.03 -1.48 -13.60
N ALA A 39 -11.34 -1.30 -13.72
CA ALA A 39 -12.00 -1.06 -15.02
C ALA A 39 -11.54 0.24 -15.68
N LEU A 40 -11.13 1.24 -14.91
CA LEU A 40 -10.57 2.51 -15.38
C LEU A 40 -9.06 2.42 -15.70
N GLY A 41 -8.44 1.24 -15.58
CA GLY A 41 -7.05 0.99 -15.96
C GLY A 41 -6.04 1.11 -14.83
N LEU A 42 -6.48 1.21 -13.57
CA LEU A 42 -5.56 1.20 -12.42
C LEU A 42 -5.22 -0.23 -12.03
N ASP A 43 -3.92 -0.55 -11.98
CA ASP A 43 -3.46 -1.80 -11.41
C ASP A 43 -3.38 -1.72 -9.88
N LEU A 44 -4.35 -2.34 -9.20
CA LEU A 44 -4.40 -2.42 -7.74
C LEU A 44 -3.26 -3.26 -7.14
N SER A 45 -2.55 -4.09 -7.92
CA SER A 45 -1.38 -4.82 -7.43
C SER A 45 -0.25 -3.87 -6.99
N THR A 46 -0.24 -2.67 -7.57
CA THR A 46 0.76 -1.62 -7.31
C THR A 46 0.36 -0.67 -6.17
N ILE A 47 -0.74 -0.97 -5.48
CA ILE A 47 -1.29 -0.15 -4.40
C ILE A 47 -1.55 -1.06 -3.20
N SER A 48 -0.92 -0.75 -2.08
CA SER A 48 -1.18 -1.45 -0.82
C SER A 48 -2.62 -1.17 -0.37
N THR A 49 -3.49 -2.20 -0.33
CA THR A 49 -4.87 -2.07 0.14
C THR A 49 -5.09 -2.85 1.44
N GLN A 50 -5.77 -2.24 2.42
CA GLN A 50 -6.11 -2.87 3.69
C GLN A 50 -7.61 -2.77 3.96
N ARG A 51 -8.16 -3.76 4.67
CA ARG A 51 -9.61 -3.86 4.95
C ARG A 51 -10.17 -2.71 5.79
N ASP A 52 -9.33 -2.08 6.62
CA ASP A 52 -9.71 -1.02 7.54
C ASP A 52 -8.48 -0.18 7.93
N LEU A 53 -8.73 0.96 8.58
CA LEU A 53 -7.67 1.88 9.00
C LEU A 53 -6.71 1.27 10.03
N ARG A 54 -7.22 0.41 10.93
CA ARG A 54 -6.40 -0.25 11.96
C ARG A 54 -5.35 -1.16 11.31
N ALA A 55 -5.77 -1.94 10.32
CA ALA A 55 -4.90 -2.81 9.54
C ALA A 55 -3.89 -2.01 8.72
N ALA A 56 -4.31 -0.91 8.09
CA ALA A 56 -3.42 0.01 7.37
C ALA A 56 -2.34 0.61 8.28
N LEU A 57 -2.74 1.16 9.42
CA LEU A 57 -1.79 1.75 10.37
C LEU A 57 -0.83 0.70 10.93
N SER A 58 -1.34 -0.49 11.28
CA SER A 58 -0.51 -1.61 11.76
C SER A 58 0.50 -2.06 10.70
N TYR A 59 0.10 -2.09 9.43
CA TYR A 59 0.99 -2.38 8.32
C TYR A 59 2.08 -1.30 8.17
N CYS A 60 1.72 -0.02 8.21
CA CYS A 60 2.67 1.09 8.16
C CYS A 60 3.71 1.02 9.28
N ILE A 61 3.26 0.83 10.53
CA ILE A 61 4.15 0.77 11.70
C ILE A 61 5.14 -0.41 11.56
N ARG A 62 4.66 -1.58 11.13
CA ARG A 62 5.54 -2.75 10.91
C ARG A 62 6.58 -2.50 9.82
N ARG A 63 6.22 -1.78 8.77
CA ARG A 63 7.13 -1.46 7.67
C ARG A 63 8.17 -0.39 8.04
N MET A 64 7.81 0.52 8.94
CA MET A 64 8.71 1.55 9.48
C MET A 64 9.60 1.04 10.61
N ALA A 65 9.24 -0.07 11.26
CA ALA A 65 10.06 -0.65 12.31
C ALA A 65 11.45 -1.00 11.75
N PRO A 66 12.54 -0.67 12.46
CA PRO A 66 13.88 -1.08 12.06
C PRO A 66 13.87 -2.60 11.89
N GLN A 67 14.29 -3.08 10.72
CA GLN A 67 14.54 -4.50 10.55
C GLN A 67 15.51 -4.91 11.66
N PRO A 68 15.18 -5.93 12.48
CA PRO A 68 16.12 -6.38 13.50
C PRO A 68 17.40 -6.69 12.75
N LEU A 69 18.48 -6.00 13.13
CA LEU A 69 19.82 -6.27 12.65
C LEU A 69 19.97 -7.77 12.75
N GLN A 70 19.96 -8.45 11.60
CA GLN A 70 20.18 -9.87 11.54
C GLN A 70 21.64 -10.00 11.92
N GLU A 71 21.88 -10.13 13.22
CA GLU A 71 23.21 -10.26 13.78
C GLU A 71 23.89 -11.30 12.93
N SER A 72 24.98 -10.86 12.30
CA SER A 72 25.95 -11.68 11.62
C SER A 72 26.36 -12.77 12.60
N ARG A 73 25.58 -13.86 12.63
CA ARG A 73 25.91 -15.07 13.37
C ARG A 73 27.05 -15.69 12.59
N ALA A 74 28.24 -15.26 12.97
CA ALA A 74 29.39 -16.12 13.18
C ALA A 74 29.55 -17.20 12.10
N SER A 75 30.15 -16.84 10.97
CA SER A 75 31.06 -17.78 10.27
C SER A 75 32.50 -17.64 10.79
N VAL A 76 32.77 -16.74 11.74
CA VAL A 76 33.94 -16.85 12.60
C VAL A 76 33.62 -17.93 13.64
N THR A 77 33.87 -19.19 13.29
CA THR A 77 34.54 -20.25 14.08
C THR A 77 34.22 -21.62 13.45
N ALA A 78 35.28 -22.39 13.16
CA ALA A 78 35.34 -23.84 12.90
C ALA A 78 35.12 -24.36 11.45
N SER A 79 36.13 -24.24 10.59
CA SER A 79 37.09 -25.33 10.27
C SER A 79 38.03 -24.93 9.14
#